data_AF-A0A929D1R4-F1
#
_entry.id   AF-A0A929D1R4-F1
#
_cell.length_a   1.000
_cell.length_b   1.000
_cell.length_c   1.000
_cell.angle_alpha   90.00
_cell.angle_beta   90.00
_cell.angle_gamma   90.00
#
_symmetry.space_group_name_H-M   'P 1'
#
loop_
_entity.id
_entity.type
_entity.pdbx_description
1 polymer ?
#
loop_
_entity_poly.entity_id
_entity_poly.type
_entity_poly.pdbx_seq_one_letter_code
_entity_poly.pdbx_strand_id
1 'polypeptide(L)'
;LKHSTRQRFIAIEFGYPTREAEKEIVERESGIAPEVAWELAKLGEKVRNLKEHGLEEGVSTRLLIYTARLIREGIPPRRACQVAIVWALSDDAEVQRSLEEVVATIFE
;
A
#
# COMPACT_ATOMS: atom_id res chain seq x y z
N LEU A 1 -17.75 0.33 -19.96
CA LEU A 1 -19.24 0.26 -19.90
C LEU A 1 -19.83 1.28 -20.86
N LYS A 2 -20.82 0.91 -21.69
CA LYS A 2 -21.54 1.91 -22.51
C LYS A 2 -22.27 2.90 -21.58
N HIS A 3 -22.45 4.15 -22.01
CA HIS A 3 -23.17 5.16 -21.23
C HIS A 3 -24.56 4.70 -20.79
N SER A 4 -25.30 4.04 -21.70
CA SER A 4 -26.62 3.46 -21.42
C SER A 4 -26.61 2.40 -20.33
N THR A 5 -25.49 1.71 -20.12
CA THR A 5 -25.32 0.75 -19.01
C THR A 5 -25.03 1.48 -17.70
N ARG A 6 -24.19 2.52 -17.70
CA ARG A 6 -23.87 3.29 -16.48
C ARG A 6 -25.12 3.97 -15.88
N GLN A 7 -26.04 4.43 -16.72
CA GLN A 7 -27.27 5.10 -16.29
C GLN A 7 -28.32 4.17 -15.65
N ARG A 8 -28.04 2.86 -15.57
CA ARG A 8 -28.92 1.86 -14.93
C ARG A 8 -28.43 1.44 -13.53
N PHE A 9 -27.38 2.07 -13.03
CA PHE A 9 -26.80 1.77 -11.73
C PHE A 9 -26.67 3.04 -10.90
N ILE A 10 -26.80 2.89 -9.58
CA ILE A 10 -26.32 3.87 -8.61
C ILE A 10 -24.83 3.58 -8.39
N ALA A 11 -24.02 4.63 -8.34
CA ALA A 11 -22.58 4.51 -8.15
C ALA A 11 -22.16 5.08 -6.80
N ILE A 12 -21.28 4.35 -6.11
CA ILE A 12 -20.55 4.84 -4.94
C ILE A 12 -19.07 4.72 -5.31
N GLU A 13 -18.36 5.83 -5.20
CA GLU A 13 -16.92 5.87 -5.46
C GLU A 13 -16.17 5.53 -4.17
N PHE A 14 -15.16 4.67 -4.30
CA PHE A 14 -14.28 4.31 -3.19
C PHE A 14 -12.89 4.85 -3.49
N GLY A 15 -12.36 5.61 -2.54
CA GLY A 15 -10.94 5.91 -2.45
C GLY A 15 -10.24 5.01 -1.43
N TYR A 16 -8.94 5.20 -1.28
CA TYR A 16 -8.23 4.64 -0.15
C TYR A 16 -8.71 5.30 1.16
N PRO A 17 -8.78 4.54 2.27
CA PRO A 17 -9.17 5.10 3.56
C PRO A 17 -8.16 6.15 4.06
N THR A 18 -8.55 6.94 5.05
CA THR A 18 -7.58 7.81 5.76
C THR A 18 -6.53 6.95 6.43
N ARG A 19 -5.38 7.53 6.74
CA ARG A 19 -4.27 6.81 7.39
C ARG A 19 -4.71 6.11 8.69
N GLU A 20 -5.55 6.77 9.48
CA GLU A 20 -6.10 6.23 10.74
C GLU A 20 -6.97 5.00 10.48
N ALA A 21 -7.92 5.11 9.55
CA ALA A 21 -8.78 3.99 9.18
C ALA A 21 -8.00 2.85 8.52
N GLU A 22 -7.01 3.16 7.67
CA GLU A 22 -6.17 2.15 7.04
C GLU A 22 -5.30 1.41 8.06
N LYS A 23 -4.75 2.11 9.05
CA LYS A 23 -4.04 1.51 10.17
C LYS A 23 -4.91 0.51 10.91
N GLU A 24 -6.16 0.87 11.24
CA GLU A 24 -7.09 -0.03 11.92
C GLU A 24 -7.41 -1.29 11.09
N ILE A 25 -7.59 -1.12 9.78
CA ILE A 25 -7.81 -2.24 8.85
C ILE A 25 -6.58 -3.14 8.84
N VAL A 26 -5.37 -2.58 8.67
CA VAL A 26 -4.13 -3.34 8.61
C VAL A 26 -3.90 -4.09 9.92
N GLU A 27 -4.04 -3.42 11.06
CA GLU A 27 -3.91 -4.01 12.39
C GLU A 27 -4.88 -5.20 12.55
N ARG A 28 -6.17 -4.98 12.27
CA ARG A 28 -7.21 -6.01 12.45
C ARG A 28 -7.02 -7.21 11.53
N GLU A 29 -6.72 -6.98 10.26
CA GLU A 29 -6.65 -8.03 9.23
C GLU A 29 -5.32 -8.79 9.22
N SER A 30 -4.28 -8.21 9.81
CA SER A 30 -2.96 -8.82 9.90
C SER A 30 -2.55 -9.22 11.30
N GLY A 31 -3.19 -8.73 12.36
CA GLY A 31 -2.78 -8.96 13.76
C GLY A 31 -1.37 -8.44 14.09
N ILE A 32 -0.84 -7.50 13.31
CA ILE A 32 0.45 -6.86 13.57
C ILE A 32 0.34 -5.83 14.71
N ALA A 33 1.47 -5.47 15.32
CA ALA A 33 1.52 -4.39 16.30
C ALA A 33 0.98 -3.06 15.73
N PRO A 34 0.20 -2.27 16.51
CA PRO A 34 -0.39 -1.01 16.07
C PRO A 34 0.60 -0.01 15.46
N GLU A 35 1.82 0.02 15.97
CA GLU A 35 2.90 0.91 15.54
C GLU A 35 3.37 0.56 14.12
N VAL A 36 3.49 -0.74 13.82
CA VAL A 36 3.86 -1.22 12.49
C VAL A 36 2.72 -0.98 11.50
N ALA A 37 1.47 -1.21 11.91
CA ALA A 37 0.30 -0.90 11.07
C ALA A 37 0.24 0.60 10.71
N TRP A 38 0.59 1.47 11.65
CA TRP A 38 0.66 2.93 11.43
C TRP A 38 1.74 3.33 10.43
N GLU A 39 2.94 2.74 10.53
CA GLU A 39 4.02 2.99 9.56
C GLU A 39 3.70 2.37 8.18
N LEU A 40 3.00 1.23 8.10
CA LEU A 40 2.52 0.70 6.83
C LEU A 40 1.44 1.57 6.18
N ALA A 41 0.50 2.11 6.96
CA ALA A 41 -0.48 3.07 6.43
C ALA A 41 0.20 4.36 5.92
N LYS A 42 1.23 4.84 6.63
CA LYS A 42 2.09 5.97 6.19
C LYS A 42 2.81 5.66 4.88
N LEU A 43 3.36 4.45 4.75
CA LEU A 43 3.98 3.98 3.51
C LEU A 43 2.95 3.98 2.38
N GLY A 44 1.74 3.50 2.68
CA GLY A 44 0.57 3.55 1.81
C GLY A 44 0.34 4.92 1.19
N GLU A 45 0.18 5.92 2.05
CA GLU A 45 -0.01 7.32 1.68
C GLU A 45 1.14 7.86 0.83
N LYS A 46 2.40 7.69 1.28
CA LYS A 46 3.57 8.20 0.55
C LYS A 46 3.74 7.58 -0.83
N VAL A 47 3.57 6.27 -0.95
CA VAL A 47 3.69 5.57 -2.24
C VAL A 47 2.59 6.01 -3.21
N ARG A 48 1.36 6.24 -2.72
CA ARG A 48 0.27 6.75 -3.57
C ARG A 48 0.52 8.15 -4.09
N ASN A 49 1.24 8.99 -3.34
CA ASN A 49 1.64 10.32 -3.80
C ASN A 49 2.70 10.29 -4.93
N LEU A 50 3.39 9.15 -5.12
CA LEU A 50 4.31 8.96 -6.24
C LEU A 50 3.60 8.63 -7.56
N LYS A 51 2.27 8.45 -7.57
CA LYS A 51 1.51 8.15 -8.80
C LYS A 51 1.72 9.19 -9.89
N GLU A 52 1.93 10.45 -9.52
CA GLU A 52 2.22 11.55 -10.47
C GLU A 52 3.64 11.49 -11.07
N HIS A 53 4.49 10.55 -10.62
CA HIS A 53 5.91 10.44 -10.94
C HIS A 53 6.29 9.09 -11.60
N GLY A 54 5.34 8.44 -12.29
CA GLY A 54 5.61 7.24 -13.10
C GLY A 54 5.06 5.93 -12.55
N LEU A 55 4.31 5.94 -11.44
CA LEU A 55 3.54 4.79 -10.97
C LEU A 55 2.15 4.74 -11.63
N GLU A 56 1.83 3.63 -12.31
CA GLU A 56 0.51 3.43 -12.90
C GLU A 56 -0.60 3.34 -11.83
N GLU A 57 -0.31 2.66 -10.73
CA GLU A 57 -1.22 2.47 -9.60
C GLU A 57 -0.45 2.55 -8.26
N GLY A 58 -1.03 3.23 -7.27
CA GLY A 58 -0.44 3.26 -5.92
C GLY A 58 -0.65 1.94 -5.17
N VAL A 59 0.04 1.76 -4.04
CA VAL A 59 -0.10 0.55 -3.22
C VAL A 59 -1.52 0.37 -2.70
N SER A 60 -2.07 -0.83 -2.89
CA SER A 60 -3.40 -1.17 -2.36
C SER A 60 -3.34 -1.54 -0.87
N THR A 61 -4.44 -1.33 -0.15
CA THR A 61 -4.58 -1.79 1.25
C THR A 61 -4.33 -3.30 1.39
N ARG A 62 -4.64 -4.08 0.34
CA ARG A 62 -4.35 -5.53 0.32
C ARG A 62 -2.85 -5.82 0.44
N LEU A 63 -2.00 -5.08 -0.28
CA LEU A 63 -0.56 -5.26 -0.20
C LEU A 63 0.00 -4.81 1.15
N LEU A 64 -0.59 -3.79 1.78
CA LEU A 64 -0.24 -3.40 3.16
C LEU A 64 -0.56 -4.52 4.15
N ILE A 65 -1.73 -5.16 4.05
CA ILE A 65 -2.11 -6.31 4.88
C ILE A 65 -1.16 -7.49 4.67
N TYR A 66 -0.78 -7.80 3.43
CA TYR A 66 0.16 -8.88 3.14
C TYR A 66 1.55 -8.58 3.69
N THR A 67 2.02 -7.35 3.52
CA THR A 67 3.29 -6.88 4.10
C THR A 67 3.27 -7.03 5.62
N ALA A 68 2.20 -6.58 6.28
CA ALA A 68 2.04 -6.70 7.72
C ALA A 68 2.07 -8.17 8.20
N ARG A 69 1.42 -9.08 7.46
CA ARG A 69 1.48 -10.52 7.75
C ARG A 69 2.91 -11.06 7.64
N LEU A 70 3.65 -10.70 6.60
CA LEU A 70 5.06 -11.11 6.47
C LEU A 70 5.90 -10.64 7.65
N ILE A 71 5.70 -9.39 8.09
CA ILE A 71 6.42 -8.84 9.25
C ILE A 71 6.06 -9.60 10.53
N ARG A 72 4.79 -9.91 10.71
CA ARG A 72 4.31 -10.69 11.87
C ARG A 72 4.92 -12.09 11.91
N GLU A 73 5.11 -12.73 10.77
CA GLU A 73 5.79 -14.04 10.65
C GLU A 73 7.32 -13.93 10.79
N GLY A 74 7.86 -12.75 11.10
CA GLY A 74 9.28 -12.53 11.41
C GLY A 74 10.14 -12.08 10.24
N ILE A 75 9.55 -11.74 9.08
CA ILE A 75 10.32 -11.16 7.98
C ILE A 75 10.66 -9.71 8.33
N PRO A 76 11.93 -9.26 8.17
CA PRO A 76 12.31 -7.88 8.43
C PRO A 76 11.44 -6.89 7.62
N PRO A 77 10.98 -5.76 8.21
CA PRO A 77 10.07 -4.82 7.56
C PRO A 77 10.49 -4.38 6.16
N ARG A 78 11.77 -4.02 5.98
CA ARG A 78 12.31 -3.63 4.67
C ARG A 78 12.19 -4.74 3.63
N ARG A 79 12.50 -5.98 4.01
CA ARG A 79 12.39 -7.14 3.12
C ARG A 79 10.93 -7.45 2.79
N ALA A 80 10.04 -7.38 3.78
CA ALA A 80 8.60 -7.56 3.57
C ALA A 80 8.04 -6.52 2.58
N CYS A 81 8.39 -5.24 2.75
CA CYS A 81 7.98 -4.18 1.84
C CYS A 81 8.56 -4.38 0.42
N GLN A 82 9.82 -4.80 0.32
CA GLN A 82 10.43 -5.05 -0.99
C GLN A 82 9.67 -6.11 -1.80
N VAL A 83 9.38 -7.26 -1.18
CA VAL A 83 8.73 -8.37 -1.89
C VAL A 83 7.24 -8.16 -2.12
N ALA A 84 6.53 -7.50 -1.20
CA ALA A 84 5.08 -7.37 -1.25
C ALA A 84 4.60 -6.02 -1.83
N ILE A 85 5.46 -5.01 -1.89
CA ILE A 85 5.10 -3.67 -2.38
C ILE A 85 5.99 -3.29 -3.56
N VAL A 86 7.31 -3.19 -3.38
CA VAL A 86 8.22 -2.65 -4.41
C VAL A 86 8.14 -3.46 -5.71
N TRP A 87 8.40 -4.77 -5.63
CA TRP A 87 8.37 -5.65 -6.81
C TRP A 87 6.96 -5.92 -7.34
N ALA A 88 5.92 -5.67 -6.53
CA ALA A 88 4.55 -5.85 -6.95
C ALA A 88 4.01 -4.64 -7.75
N LEU A 89 4.60 -3.46 -7.56
CA LEU A 89 4.12 -2.21 -8.16
C LEU A 89 4.84 -1.83 -9.45
N SER A 90 6.04 -2.33 -9.70
CA SER A 90 6.77 -2.01 -10.92
C SER A 90 7.88 -3.02 -11.21
N ASP A 91 8.14 -3.26 -12.49
CA ASP A 91 9.32 -3.93 -13.02
C ASP A 91 10.43 -2.94 -13.43
N ASP A 92 10.15 -1.63 -13.40
CA ASP A 92 11.12 -0.59 -13.73
C ASP A 92 12.09 -0.37 -12.57
N ALA A 93 13.39 -0.54 -12.85
CA ALA A 93 14.43 -0.46 -11.83
C ALA A 93 14.58 0.93 -11.20
N GLU A 94 14.23 2.01 -11.91
CA GLU A 94 14.26 3.37 -11.37
C GLU A 94 13.10 3.61 -10.42
N VAL A 95 11.88 3.22 -10.82
CA VAL A 95 10.70 3.27 -9.94
C VAL A 95 10.90 2.42 -8.69
N GLN A 96 11.46 1.21 -8.84
CA GLN A 96 11.76 0.35 -7.70
C GLN A 96 12.74 1.01 -6.73
N ARG A 97 13.81 1.65 -7.22
CA ARG A 97 14.75 2.40 -6.36
C ARG A 97 14.05 3.52 -5.59
N SER A 98 13.21 4.32 -6.25
CA SER A 98 12.46 5.38 -5.56
C SER A 98 11.51 4.83 -4.50
N LEU A 99 10.85 3.69 -4.76
CA LEU A 99 10.01 3.03 -3.76
C LEU A 99 10.84 2.50 -2.57
N GLU A 100 12.02 1.92 -2.84
CA GLU A 100 12.93 1.44 -1.80
C GLU A 100 13.45 2.58 -0.91
N GLU A 101 13.70 3.76 -1.48
CA GLU A 101 14.04 4.96 -0.71
C GLU A 101 12.90 5.37 0.23
N VAL A 102 11.66 5.38 -0.26
CA VAL A 102 10.49 5.67 0.61
C VAL A 102 10.37 4.64 1.73
N VAL A 103 10.54 3.36 1.43
CA VAL A 103 10.54 2.29 2.44
C VAL A 103 11.62 2.53 3.50
N ALA A 104 12.84 2.89 3.08
CA ALA A 104 13.95 3.17 3.99
C ALA A 104 13.72 4.40 4.88
N THR A 105 12.92 5.38 4.45
CA THR A 105 12.55 6.53 5.31
C THR A 105 11.57 6.18 6.42
N ILE A 106 10.91 5.02 6.33
CA ILE A 106 9.86 4.57 7.26
C ILE A 106 10.38 3.46 8.17
N PHE A 107 11.13 2.51 7.60
CA PHE A 107 11.69 1.37 8.31
C PHE A 107 13.21 1.39 8.14
N GLU A 108 13.94 1.68 9.23
CA GLU A 108 15.41 1.62 9.28
C GLU A 108 15.94 0.18 9.23
#